data_AF-A0A089PWY5-F1
#
_entry.id   AF-A0A089PWY5-F1
#
_cell.length_a   1.000
_cell.length_b   1.000
_cell.length_c   1.000
_cell.angle_alpha   90.00
_cell.angle_beta   90.00
_cell.angle_gamma   90.00
#
_symmetry.space_group_name_H-M   'P 1'
#
loop_
_entity.id
_entity.type
_entity.pdbx_description
1 polymer ?
#
loop_
_entity_poly.entity_id
_entity_poly.type
_entity_poly.pdbx_seq_one_letter_code
_entity_poly.pdbx_strand_id
1 'polypeptide(L)'
;MHPAVKLMKNEMNNQKMSLKTLQRLSGISYERLKNIMAARSAMTLKEWDEISATLGVSPVNFFVNRPDLHNEENNLFLDISWMPPGLRATAIQYHKHLREIFDSNI
;
A
#
# COMPACT_ATOMS: atom_id res chain seq x y z
N MET A 1 -7.80 -14.74 -0.20
CA MET A 1 -6.61 -14.17 -0.86
C MET A 1 -6.24 -12.89 -0.15
N HIS A 2 -4.98 -12.71 0.27
CA HIS A 2 -4.56 -11.51 1.02
C HIS A 2 -4.81 -10.23 0.17
N PRO A 3 -5.46 -9.17 0.71
CA PRO A 3 -5.86 -7.98 -0.06
C PRO A 3 -4.70 -7.31 -0.80
N ALA A 4 -3.54 -7.24 -0.13
CA ALA A 4 -2.31 -6.71 -0.69
C ALA A 4 -1.83 -7.46 -1.95
N VAL A 5 -1.96 -8.80 -1.95
CA VAL A 5 -1.63 -9.65 -3.10
C VAL A 5 -2.65 -9.47 -4.23
N LYS A 6 -3.93 -9.24 -3.91
CA LYS A 6 -4.96 -8.94 -4.90
C LYS A 6 -4.64 -7.65 -5.65
N LEU A 7 -4.26 -6.59 -4.93
CA LEU A 7 -3.91 -5.32 -5.54
C LEU A 7 -2.66 -5.43 -6.42
N MET A 8 -1.62 -6.12 -5.95
CA MET A 8 -0.42 -6.36 -6.76
C MET A 8 -0.74 -7.11 -8.06
N LYS A 9 -1.60 -8.13 -8.00
CA LYS A 9 -2.05 -8.84 -9.20
C LYS A 9 -2.83 -7.95 -10.16
N ASN A 10 -3.71 -7.08 -9.64
CA ASN A 10 -4.45 -6.13 -10.46
C ASN A 10 -3.50 -5.18 -11.17
N GLU A 11 -2.49 -4.67 -10.46
CA GLU A 11 -1.51 -3.75 -11.03
C GLU A 11 -0.64 -4.44 -12.09
N MET A 12 -0.18 -5.66 -11.81
CA MET A 12 0.52 -6.48 -12.81
C MET A 12 -0.34 -6.69 -14.06
N ASN A 13 -1.63 -6.98 -13.90
CA ASN A 13 -2.55 -7.15 -15.03
C ASN A 13 -2.75 -5.86 -15.82
N ASN A 14 -2.93 -4.71 -15.14
CA ASN A 14 -3.07 -3.40 -15.76
C ASN A 14 -1.85 -3.05 -16.63
N GLN A 15 -0.66 -3.35 -16.15
CA GLN A 15 0.60 -3.10 -16.85
C GLN A 15 1.00 -4.23 -17.82
N LYS A 16 0.18 -5.28 -17.95
CA LYS A 16 0.50 -6.50 -18.70
C LYS A 16 1.86 -7.10 -18.29
N MET A 17 2.23 -6.97 -17.02
CA MET A 17 3.49 -7.44 -16.47
C MET A 17 3.39 -8.90 -16.04
N SER A 18 4.28 -9.73 -16.59
CA SER A 18 4.37 -11.14 -16.19
C SER A 18 5.18 -11.32 -14.90
N LEU A 19 4.97 -12.43 -14.19
CA LEU A 19 5.79 -12.83 -13.04
C LEU A 19 7.28 -12.96 -13.39
N LYS A 20 7.61 -13.39 -14.61
CA LYS A 20 9.00 -13.46 -15.10
C LYS A 20 9.59 -12.05 -15.30
N THR A 21 8.78 -11.12 -15.79
CA THR A 21 9.20 -9.72 -15.94
C THR A 21 9.46 -9.09 -14.58
N LEU A 22 8.54 -9.29 -13.62
CA LEU A 22 8.67 -8.83 -12.25
C LEU A 22 9.94 -9.39 -11.60
N GLN A 23 10.19 -10.69 -11.72
CA GLN A 23 11.41 -11.34 -11.23
C GLN A 23 12.68 -10.68 -11.77
N ARG A 24 12.73 -10.42 -13.08
CA ARG A 24 13.91 -9.81 -13.72
C ARG A 24 14.18 -8.40 -13.21
N LEU A 25 13.13 -7.65 -12.88
CA LEU A 25 13.23 -6.25 -12.47
C LEU A 25 13.43 -6.08 -10.95
N SER A 26 12.75 -6.88 -10.13
CA SER A 26 12.83 -6.78 -8.67
C SER A 26 14.02 -7.53 -8.08
N GLY A 27 14.60 -8.49 -8.81
CA GLY A 27 15.66 -9.37 -8.30
C GLY A 27 15.15 -10.47 -7.35
N ILE A 28 13.85 -10.52 -7.06
CA ILE A 28 13.23 -11.56 -6.23
C ILE A 28 13.11 -12.85 -7.06
N SER A 29 13.46 -13.99 -6.46
CA SER A 29 13.39 -15.28 -7.15
C SER A 29 11.98 -15.63 -7.60
N TYR A 30 11.87 -16.32 -8.73
CA TYR A 30 10.57 -16.66 -9.33
C TYR A 30 9.70 -17.51 -8.39
N GLU A 31 10.31 -18.49 -7.71
CA GLU A 31 9.61 -19.34 -6.74
C GLU A 31 9.12 -18.53 -5.53
N ARG A 32 9.91 -17.55 -5.07
CA ARG A 32 9.52 -16.66 -3.99
C ARG A 32 8.31 -15.81 -4.39
N LEU A 33 8.36 -15.17 -5.55
CA LEU A 33 7.25 -14.39 -6.10
C LEU A 33 5.98 -15.25 -6.30
N LYS A 34 6.13 -16.48 -6.79
CA LYS A 34 5.01 -17.42 -6.96
C LYS A 34 4.33 -17.75 -5.63
N ASN A 35 5.12 -18.03 -4.58
CA ASN A 35 4.60 -18.32 -3.25
C ASN A 35 3.90 -17.12 -2.61
N ILE A 36 4.47 -15.94 -2.77
CA ILE A 36 3.88 -14.66 -2.38
C ILE A 36 2.53 -14.44 -3.09
N MET A 37 2.51 -14.54 -4.44
CA MET A 37 1.32 -14.28 -5.25
C MET A 37 0.23 -15.34 -5.05
N ALA A 38 0.60 -16.54 -4.63
CA ALA A 38 -0.34 -17.59 -4.23
C ALA A 38 -0.83 -17.44 -2.76
N ALA A 39 -0.37 -16.40 -2.04
CA ALA A 39 -0.61 -16.21 -0.61
C ALA A 39 -0.20 -17.41 0.25
N ARG A 40 0.80 -18.18 -0.19
CA ARG A 40 1.37 -19.33 0.54
C ARG A 40 2.51 -18.96 1.46
N SER A 41 3.06 -17.75 1.30
CA SER A 41 4.11 -17.24 2.17
C SER A 41 3.90 -15.76 2.44
N ALA A 42 4.19 -15.35 3.67
CA ALA A 42 4.20 -13.94 4.05
C ALA A 42 5.32 -13.21 3.31
N MET A 43 5.00 -12.01 2.82
CA MET A 43 5.95 -11.11 2.19
C MET A 43 6.61 -10.25 3.27
N THR A 44 7.91 -10.01 3.13
CA THR A 44 8.65 -9.07 3.98
C THR A 44 8.44 -7.62 3.54
N LEU A 45 8.68 -6.65 4.41
CA LEU A 45 8.61 -5.22 4.05
C LEU A 45 9.58 -4.86 2.91
N LYS A 46 10.79 -5.46 2.91
CA LYS A 46 11.75 -5.26 1.83
C LYS A 46 11.22 -5.74 0.48
N GLU A 47 10.66 -6.95 0.43
CA GLU A 47 10.07 -7.49 -0.80
C GLU A 47 8.86 -6.67 -1.25
N TRP A 48 8.10 -6.13 -0.30
CA TRP A 48 6.99 -5.23 -0.57
C TRP A 48 7.46 -3.95 -1.27
N ASP A 49 8.52 -3.32 -0.76
CA ASP A 49 9.10 -2.12 -1.36
C ASP A 49 9.69 -2.40 -2.75
N GLU A 50 10.42 -3.52 -2.91
CA GLU A 50 11.00 -3.93 -4.18
C GLU A 50 9.93 -4.20 -5.26
N ILE A 51 8.85 -4.90 -4.91
CA ILE A 51 7.74 -5.18 -5.83
C ILE A 51 7.01 -3.89 -6.17
N SER A 52 6.71 -3.05 -5.17
CA SER A 52 6.00 -1.78 -5.36
C SER A 52 6.79 -0.82 -6.25
N ALA A 53 8.09 -0.67 -6.00
CA ALA A 53 8.99 0.12 -6.82
C ALA A 53 9.06 -0.40 -8.26
N THR A 54 9.10 -1.73 -8.44
CA THR A 54 9.10 -2.36 -9.77
C THR A 54 7.80 -2.11 -10.54
N LEU A 55 6.68 -2.09 -9.83
CA LEU A 55 5.37 -1.76 -10.40
C LEU A 55 5.18 -0.25 -10.57
N GLY A 56 6.12 0.60 -10.18
CA GLY A 56 5.97 2.05 -10.25
C GLY A 56 4.84 2.60 -9.37
N VAL A 57 4.44 1.84 -8.34
CA VAL A 57 3.37 2.23 -7.42
C VAL A 57 3.98 2.48 -6.05
N SER A 58 3.56 3.57 -5.41
CA SER A 58 3.94 3.83 -4.02
C SER A 58 3.43 2.69 -3.13
N PRO A 59 4.29 2.09 -2.27
CA PRO A 59 3.87 1.15 -1.23
C PRO A 59 2.64 1.63 -0.45
N VAL A 60 2.56 2.94 -0.20
CA VAL A 60 1.46 3.60 0.52
C VAL A 60 0.15 3.52 -0.27
N ASN A 61 0.19 3.66 -1.59
CA ASN A 61 -1.02 3.59 -2.44
C ASN A 61 -1.65 2.18 -2.41
N PHE A 62 -0.83 1.13 -2.24
CA PHE A 62 -1.36 -0.22 -2.03
C PHE A 62 -2.05 -0.38 -0.67
N PHE A 63 -1.60 0.30 0.38
CA PHE A 63 -2.28 0.32 1.68
C PHE A 63 -3.57 1.14 1.60
N VAL A 64 -3.51 2.33 1.00
CA VAL A 64 -4.68 3.21 0.84
C VAL A 64 -5.75 2.57 -0.04
N ASN A 65 -5.44 1.71 -1.00
CA ASN A 65 -6.47 1.07 -1.83
C ASN A 65 -6.99 -0.27 -1.29
N ARG A 66 -6.69 -0.63 -0.04
CA ARG A 66 -7.21 -1.86 0.59
C ARG A 66 -8.67 -1.67 0.99
N PRO A 67 -9.63 -2.32 0.31
CA PRO A 67 -11.06 -2.15 0.63
C PRO A 67 -11.39 -2.59 2.05
N ASP A 68 -10.60 -3.51 2.60
CA ASP A 68 -10.76 -4.02 3.97
C ASP A 68 -10.24 -3.07 5.05
N LEU A 69 -9.43 -2.06 4.70
CA LEU A 69 -9.08 -0.93 5.57
C LEU A 69 -10.10 0.20 5.49
N HIS A 70 -11.03 0.14 4.53
CA HIS A 70 -12.13 1.10 4.34
C HIS A 70 -13.49 0.55 4.77
N ASN A 71 -13.50 -0.57 5.52
CA ASN A 71 -14.73 -1.03 6.15
C ASN A 71 -15.25 0.05 7.10
N GLU A 72 -16.57 0.24 7.15
CA GLU A 72 -17.25 1.29 7.92
C GLU A 72 -16.85 1.33 9.41
N GLU A 73 -16.42 0.19 9.98
CA GLU A 73 -15.93 0.07 11.36
C GLU A 73 -14.44 0.49 11.55
N ASN A 74 -13.65 0.51 10.47
CA ASN A 74 -12.20 0.72 10.47
C ASN A 74 -11.76 1.94 9.64
N ASN A 75 -12.64 2.94 9.46
CA ASN A 75 -12.43 4.24 8.80
C ASN A 75 -11.31 5.11 9.45
N LEU A 76 -10.15 4.53 9.71
CA LEU A 76 -9.02 5.12 10.41
C LEU A 76 -8.04 5.81 9.44
N PHE A 77 -8.26 5.71 8.13
CA PHE A 77 -7.35 6.22 7.12
C PHE A 77 -8.06 7.14 6.14
N LEU A 78 -7.72 8.43 6.22
CA LEU A 78 -8.13 9.43 5.24
C LEU A 78 -6.97 9.65 4.26
N ASP A 79 -7.17 9.30 2.99
CA ASP A 79 -6.21 9.69 1.95
C ASP A 79 -6.40 11.19 1.62
N ILE A 80 -5.33 11.95 1.79
CA ILE A 80 -5.27 13.39 1.49
C ILE A 80 -4.31 13.70 0.33
N SER A 81 -3.79 12.65 -0.34
CA SER A 81 -2.79 12.78 -1.41
C SER A 81 -3.33 13.48 -2.67
N TRP A 82 -4.64 13.52 -2.85
CA TRP A 82 -5.34 14.23 -3.91
C TRP A 82 -5.60 15.71 -3.58
N MET A 83 -5.43 16.14 -2.33
CA MET A 83 -5.79 17.50 -1.91
C MET A 83 -4.79 18.55 -2.42
N PRO A 84 -5.26 19.77 -2.75
CA PRO A 84 -4.38 20.91 -3.03
C PRO A 84 -3.40 21.18 -1.89
N PRO A 85 -2.17 21.68 -2.17
CA PRO A 85 -1.12 21.81 -1.14
C PRO A 85 -1.56 22.59 0.10
N GLY A 86 -2.29 23.70 -0.07
CA GLY A 86 -2.80 24.51 1.04
C GLY A 86 -3.81 23.74 1.90
N LEU A 87 -4.75 23.04 1.27
CA LEU A 87 -5.78 22.26 1.99
C LEU A 87 -5.17 21.08 2.73
N ARG A 88 -4.17 20.43 2.12
CA ARG A 88 -3.42 19.33 2.74
C ARG A 88 -2.66 19.80 3.98
N ALA A 89 -2.00 20.96 3.90
CA ALA A 89 -1.29 21.54 5.03
C ALA A 89 -2.24 21.84 6.20
N THR A 90 -3.42 22.40 5.91
CA THR A 90 -4.47 22.65 6.91
C THR A 90 -4.97 21.36 7.54
N ALA A 91 -5.25 20.31 6.75
CA ALA A 91 -5.70 19.02 7.25
C ALA A 91 -4.66 18.36 8.17
N ILE A 92 -3.37 18.44 7.81
CA ILE A 92 -2.26 17.94 8.63
C ILE A 92 -2.16 18.71 9.95
N GLN A 93 -2.24 20.04 9.91
CA GLN A 93 -2.20 20.87 11.12
C GLN A 93 -3.38 20.57 12.05
N TYR A 94 -4.59 20.43 11.49
CA TYR A 94 -5.78 20.10 12.26
C TYR A 94 -5.66 18.72 12.92
N HIS A 95 -5.17 17.70 12.19
CA HIS A 95 -4.90 16.39 12.77
C HIS A 95 -3.89 16.44 13.92
N LYS A 96 -2.82 17.22 13.77
CA LYS A 96 -1.80 17.40 14.81
C LYS A 96 -2.42 18.03 16.06
N HIS A 97 -3.21 19.08 15.89
CA HIS A 97 -3.89 19.76 17.00
C HIS A 97 -4.86 18.83 17.74
N LEU A 98 -5.66 18.05 17.01
CA LEU A 98 -6.56 17.06 17.62
C LEU A 98 -5.77 16.04 18.45
N ARG A 99 -4.65 15.53 17.93
CA ARG A 99 -3.81 14.58 18.66
C ARG A 99 -3.26 15.18 19.95
N GLU A 100 -2.77 16.42 19.92
CA GLU A 100 -2.30 17.13 21.10
C GLU A 100 -3.40 17.27 22.18
N ILE A 101 -4.64 17.53 21.77
CA ILE A 101 -5.78 17.58 22.71
C ILE A 101 -6.06 16.21 23.33
N PHE A 102 -6.04 15.13 22.54
CA PHE A 102 -6.29 13.79 23.06
C PHE A 102 -5.17 13.31 23.98
N ASP A 103 -3.92 13.59 23.65
CA ASP A 103 -2.75 13.20 24.45
C ASP A 103 -2.64 14.01 25.76
N SER A 104 -3.23 15.22 25.82
CA SER A 104 -3.24 16.07 27.01
C SER A 104 -4.38 15.76 28.00
N ASN A 105 -5.32 14.89 27.63
CA ASN A 105 -6.50 14.52 28.43
C ASN A 105 -6.41 13.08 28.99
N ILE A 106 -5.22 12.48 28.97
CA ILE A 106 -4.85 11.19 29.60
C ILE A 106 -3.78 11.47 30.65
#